data_AF-A0A961S7I8-F1
#
_entry.id   AF-A0A961S7I8-F1
#
_cell.length_a   1.000
_cell.length_b   1.000
_cell.length_c   1.000
_cell.angle_alpha   90.00
_cell.angle_beta   90.00
_cell.angle_gamma   90.00
#
_symmetry.space_group_name_H-M   'P 1'
#
loop_
_entity.id
_entity.type
_entity.pdbx_description
1 polymer ?
#
loop_
_entity_poly.entity_id
_entity_poly.type
_entity_poly.pdbx_seq_one_letter_code
_entity_poly.pdbx_strand_id
1 'polypeptide(L)'
;MSIRRSLSLLAAAAVLAIIAGGIYAFRNRPVDVSIAPLESNVPIQVFGLGTVEARIITGIGFELNATLAELDADHGDLVKRGDVLARADAAEQEARVARVTASVHVAEAAL
;
A
#
# COMPACT_ATOMS: atom_id res chain seq x y z
N MET A 1 6.57 -94.64 -29.55
CA MET A 1 6.44 -93.88 -28.28
C MET A 1 7.10 -92.49 -28.42
N SER A 2 6.58 -91.62 -29.30
CA SER A 2 7.16 -90.28 -29.55
C SER A 2 6.10 -89.16 -29.58
N ILE A 3 4.85 -89.46 -29.95
CA ILE A 3 3.77 -88.45 -30.09
C ILE A 3 3.30 -87.84 -28.75
N ARG A 4 3.32 -88.60 -27.66
CA ARG A 4 2.87 -88.12 -26.34
C ARG A 4 3.88 -87.17 -25.68
N ARG A 5 5.17 -87.35 -25.99
CA ARG A 5 6.26 -86.52 -25.46
C ARG A 5 6.36 -85.17 -26.18
N SER A 6 6.08 -85.12 -27.49
CA SER A 6 6.04 -83.86 -28.23
C SER A 6 4.86 -82.98 -27.81
N LEU A 7 3.70 -83.59 -27.49
CA LEU A 7 2.53 -82.86 -27.01
C LEU A 7 2.74 -82.23 -25.63
N SER A 8 3.41 -82.95 -24.71
CA SER A 8 3.78 -82.41 -23.39
C SER A 8 4.81 -81.28 -23.49
N LEU A 9 5.74 -81.34 -24.45
CA LEU A 9 6.73 -80.29 -24.68
C LEU A 9 6.08 -79.02 -25.26
N LEU A 10 5.12 -79.17 -26.18
CA LEU A 10 4.33 -78.06 -26.71
C LEU A 10 3.47 -77.40 -25.62
N ALA A 11 2.84 -78.18 -24.74
CA ALA A 11 2.09 -77.65 -23.61
C ALA A 11 3.01 -76.89 -22.64
N ALA A 12 4.18 -77.43 -22.32
CA ALA A 12 5.16 -76.75 -21.46
C ALA A 12 5.68 -75.45 -22.08
N ALA A 13 5.94 -75.43 -23.39
CA ALA A 13 6.34 -74.22 -24.12
C ALA A 13 5.24 -73.16 -24.13
N ALA A 14 3.97 -73.57 -24.31
CA ALA A 14 2.83 -72.66 -24.26
C ALA A 14 2.66 -72.05 -22.85
N VAL A 15 2.81 -72.85 -21.80
CA VAL A 15 2.76 -72.36 -20.41
C VAL A 15 3.90 -71.37 -20.13
N LEU A 16 5.11 -71.66 -20.59
CA LEU A 16 6.25 -70.75 -20.47
C LEU A 16 6.02 -69.43 -21.22
N ALA A 17 5.42 -69.48 -22.41
CA ALA A 17 5.09 -68.29 -23.18
C ALA A 17 4.02 -67.42 -22.49
N ILE A 18 3.01 -68.04 -21.86
CA ILE A 18 1.98 -67.33 -21.08
C ILE A 18 2.60 -66.67 -19.85
N ILE A 19 3.48 -67.38 -19.13
CA ILE A 19 4.18 -66.85 -17.95
C ILE A 19 5.08 -65.69 -18.35
N ALA A 20 5.88 -65.85 -19.41
CA ALA A 20 6.76 -64.81 -19.92
C ALA A 20 5.97 -63.57 -20.39
N GLY A 21 4.86 -63.79 -21.10
CA GLY A 21 3.94 -62.73 -21.53
C GLY A 21 3.30 -61.99 -20.35
N GLY A 22 2.89 -62.73 -19.31
CA GLY A 22 2.33 -62.17 -18.08
C GLY A 22 3.33 -61.32 -17.31
N ILE A 23 4.57 -61.79 -17.17
CA ILE A 23 5.66 -61.04 -16.50
C ILE A 23 5.99 -59.78 -17.28
N TYR A 24 6.09 -59.87 -18.61
CA TYR A 24 6.35 -58.71 -19.46
C TYR A 24 5.25 -57.66 -19.33
N ALA A 25 3.99 -58.08 -19.37
CA ALA A 25 2.84 -57.19 -19.21
C ALA A 25 2.76 -56.54 -17.82
N PHE A 26 3.17 -57.25 -16.76
CA PHE A 26 3.19 -56.69 -15.41
C PHE A 26 4.35 -55.72 -15.19
N ARG A 27 5.52 -56.00 -15.79
CA ARG A 27 6.72 -55.16 -15.64
C ARG A 27 6.66 -53.87 -16.47
N ASN A 28 5.94 -53.87 -17.59
CA ASN A 28 5.72 -52.69 -18.41
C ASN A 28 4.50 -51.85 -17.98
N ARG A 29 3.97 -52.04 -16.76
CA ARG A 29 2.88 -51.19 -16.27
C ARG A 29 3.37 -49.75 -16.10
N PRO A 30 2.67 -48.75 -16.69
CA PRO A 30 2.98 -47.34 -16.48
C PRO A 30 2.92 -47.01 -14.99
N VAL A 31 3.88 -46.22 -14.52
CA VAL A 31 3.87 -45.69 -13.15
C VAL A 31 3.03 -44.43 -13.13
N ASP A 32 1.93 -44.44 -12.38
CA ASP A 32 1.12 -43.26 -12.16
C ASP A 32 1.86 -42.28 -11.25
N VAL A 33 2.20 -41.11 -11.80
CA VAL A 33 2.83 -40.02 -11.06
C VAL A 33 1.80 -38.91 -10.83
N SER A 34 1.64 -38.51 -9.58
CA SER A 34 0.79 -37.38 -9.23
C SER A 34 1.52 -36.08 -9.55
N ILE A 35 0.98 -35.30 -10.47
CA ILE A 35 1.47 -33.94 -10.78
C ILE A 35 0.73 -32.90 -9.94
N ALA A 36 1.41 -31.81 -9.59
CA ALA A 36 0.79 -30.68 -8.91
C ALA A 36 -0.24 -29.99 -9.84
N PRO A 37 -1.42 -29.60 -9.32
CA PRO A 37 -2.41 -28.89 -10.11
C PRO A 37 -1.93 -27.48 -10.46
N LEU A 38 -2.24 -27.02 -11.67
CA LEU A 38 -1.94 -25.67 -12.13
C LEU A 38 -2.93 -24.68 -11.49
N GLU A 39 -2.46 -23.83 -10.58
CA GLU A 39 -3.25 -22.71 -10.07
C GLU A 39 -3.28 -21.57 -11.10
N SER A 40 -4.49 -21.13 -11.45
CA SER A 40 -4.74 -20.00 -12.37
C SER A 40 -5.47 -18.89 -11.63
N ASN A 41 -5.18 -17.63 -11.96
CA ASN A 41 -5.73 -16.42 -11.32
C ASN A 41 -5.20 -16.16 -9.89
N VAL A 42 -3.89 -16.28 -9.68
CA VAL A 42 -3.26 -15.86 -8.42
C VAL A 42 -3.28 -14.32 -8.33
N PRO A 43 -3.84 -13.73 -7.27
CA PRO A 43 -3.88 -12.27 -7.12
C PRO A 43 -2.46 -11.73 -6.90
N ILE A 44 -2.04 -10.81 -7.77
CA ILE A 44 -0.75 -10.14 -7.66
C ILE A 44 -0.90 -8.96 -6.69
N GLN A 45 -0.23 -9.02 -5.54
CA GLN A 45 -0.18 -7.90 -4.59
C GLN A 45 1.15 -7.16 -4.74
N VAL A 46 1.08 -5.87 -5.08
CA VAL A 46 2.25 -5.00 -5.21
C VAL A 46 2.27 -4.06 -4.01
N PHE A 47 3.32 -4.16 -3.19
CA PHE A 47 3.56 -3.23 -2.09
C PHE A 47 4.41 -2.06 -2.62
N GLY A 48 3.77 -0.90 -2.79
CA GLY A 48 4.47 0.35 -3.04
C GLY A 48 5.00 0.90 -1.72
N LEU A 49 6.32 1.00 -1.57
CA LEU A 49 6.93 1.75 -0.47
C LEU A 49 6.79 3.24 -0.78
N GLY A 50 6.24 4.00 0.16
CA GLY A 50 6.07 5.44 0.03
C GLY A 50 6.00 6.09 1.39
N THR A 51 6.31 7.38 1.44
CA THR A 51 6.18 8.22 2.64
C THR A 51 4.88 9.01 2.57
N VAL A 52 4.28 9.28 3.73
CA VAL A 52 3.14 10.19 3.84
C VAL A 52 3.67 11.60 4.07
N GLU A 53 3.23 12.53 3.23
CA GLU A 53 3.58 13.95 3.34
C GLU A 53 2.35 14.78 3.68
N ALA A 54 2.59 15.96 4.25
CA ALA A 54 1.53 16.93 4.54
C ALA A 54 0.90 17.41 3.23
N ARG A 55 -0.45 17.41 3.16
CA ARG A 55 -1.18 17.88 1.98
C ARG A 55 -0.90 19.36 1.67
N ILE A 56 -0.80 20.18 2.72
CA ILE A 56 -0.58 21.62 2.64
C ILE A 56 0.33 22.03 3.80
N ILE A 57 1.37 22.80 3.50
CA ILE A 57 2.23 23.45 4.49
C ILE A 57 2.07 24.96 4.29
N THR A 58 1.81 25.70 5.36
CA THR A 58 1.66 27.15 5.32
C THR A 58 2.49 27.77 6.44
N GLY A 59 3.45 28.61 6.06
CA GLY A 59 4.14 29.48 7.00
C GLY A 59 3.25 30.68 7.34
N ILE A 60 3.11 30.96 8.63
CA ILE A 60 2.36 32.10 9.15
C ILE A 60 3.31 33.06 9.87
N GLY A 61 2.97 34.34 9.86
CA GLY A 61 3.74 35.41 10.50
C GLY A 61 2.96 36.71 10.48
N PHE A 62 3.48 37.73 11.15
CA PHE A 62 2.86 39.06 11.13
C PHE A 62 3.07 39.75 9.77
N GLU A 63 2.01 40.36 9.24
CA GLU A 63 2.07 41.12 7.98
C GLU A 63 2.85 42.43 8.11
N LEU A 64 2.92 42.96 9.33
CA LEU A 64 3.60 44.20 9.68
C LEU A 64 4.76 43.91 10.64
N ASN A 65 5.77 44.77 10.59
CA ASN A 65 6.85 44.74 11.57
C ASN A 65 6.28 45.15 12.93
N ALA A 66 6.10 44.18 13.81
CA ALA A 66 5.60 44.37 15.16
C ALA A 66 6.24 43.36 16.10
N THR A 67 6.31 43.72 17.38
CA THR A 67 6.79 42.83 18.44
C THR A 67 5.70 41.83 18.80
N LEU A 68 6.05 40.58 19.09
CA LEU A 68 5.11 39.60 19.63
C LEU A 68 4.67 40.04 21.03
N ALA A 69 3.36 40.25 21.23
CA ALA A 69 2.79 40.61 22.52
C ALA A 69 2.27 39.39 23.29
N GLU A 70 1.53 38.51 22.60
CA GLU A 70 0.91 37.32 23.18
C GLU A 70 1.06 36.14 22.21
N LEU A 71 1.23 34.92 22.75
CA LEU A 71 1.26 33.67 22.00
C LEU A 71 0.20 32.74 22.59
N ASP A 72 -0.83 32.43 21.81
CA ASP A 72 -2.03 31.73 22.26
C ASP A 72 -2.03 30.24 21.88
N ALA A 73 -1.19 29.84 20.92
CA ALA A 73 -1.04 28.45 20.47
C ALA A 73 0.41 27.98 20.60
N ASP A 74 0.60 26.75 21.08
CA ASP A 74 1.92 26.12 21.23
C ASP A 74 2.18 25.08 20.14
N HIS A 75 3.43 24.63 20.07
CA HIS A 75 3.87 23.59 19.17
C HIS A 75 3.14 22.27 19.42
N GLY A 76 2.47 21.77 18.38
CA GLY A 76 1.73 20.51 18.42
C GLY A 76 0.23 20.67 18.62
N ASP A 77 -0.24 21.90 18.88
CA ASP A 77 -1.67 22.17 19.01
C ASP A 77 -2.41 22.06 17.68
N LEU A 78 -3.63 21.52 17.76
CA LEU A 78 -4.55 21.48 16.64
C LEU A 78 -5.36 22.78 16.60
N VAL A 79 -5.14 23.56 15.54
CA VAL A 79 -5.78 24.86 15.36
C VAL A 79 -6.72 24.85 14.16
N LYS A 80 -7.77 25.66 14.22
CA LYS A 80 -8.77 25.83 13.18
C LYS A 80 -8.59 27.18 12.50
N ARG A 81 -9.21 27.30 11.32
CA ARG A 81 -9.27 28.57 10.61
C ARG A 81 -9.98 29.61 11.48
N GLY A 82 -9.32 30.75 11.67
CA GLY A 82 -9.85 31.88 12.44
C GLY A 82 -9.39 31.89 13.90
N ASP A 83 -8.70 30.85 14.36
CA ASP A 83 -8.12 30.87 15.69
C ASP A 83 -7.00 31.91 15.76
N VAL A 84 -6.98 32.69 16.84
CA VAL A 84 -5.89 33.62 17.12
C VAL A 84 -4.74 32.80 17.66
N LEU A 85 -3.62 32.80 16.91
CA LEU A 85 -2.43 32.03 17.26
C LEU A 85 -1.44 32.86 18.05
N ALA A 86 -1.35 34.14 17.71
CA ALA A 86 -0.46 35.11 18.32
C ALA A 86 -1.00 36.52 18.09
N ARG A 87 -0.68 37.44 19.01
CA ARG A 87 -1.01 38.86 18.90
C ARG A 87 0.26 39.69 18.77
N ALA A 88 0.27 40.59 17.80
CA ALA A 88 1.30 41.60 17.65
C ALA A 88 1.00 42.82 18.54
N ASP A 89 2.04 43.49 19.04
CA ASP A 89 1.94 44.80 19.68
C ASP A 89 1.47 45.83 18.63
N ALA A 90 0.34 46.47 18.93
CA ALA A 90 -0.35 47.39 18.03
C ALA A 90 -0.11 48.87 18.37
N ALA A 91 0.76 49.20 19.33
CA ALA A 91 0.90 50.57 19.84
C ALA A 91 1.21 51.61 18.75
N GLU A 92 2.08 51.30 17.77
CA GLU A 92 2.39 52.24 16.68
C GLU A 92 1.20 52.43 15.73
N GLN A 93 0.50 51.34 15.44
CA GLN A 93 -0.65 51.30 14.54
C GLN A 93 -1.82 52.05 15.16
N GLU A 94 -2.09 51.84 16.44
CA GLU A 94 -3.10 52.58 17.21
C GLU A 94 -2.80 54.07 17.26
N ALA A 95 -1.54 54.45 17.54
CA ALA A 95 -1.13 55.86 17.52
C ALA A 95 -1.28 56.51 16.13
N ARG A 96 -1.07 55.74 15.05
CA ARG A 96 -1.29 56.20 13.68
C ARG A 96 -2.79 56.39 13.38
N VAL A 97 -3.62 55.43 13.77
CA VAL A 97 -5.08 55.53 13.63
C VAL A 97 -5.61 56.75 14.38
N ALA A 98 -5.23 56.93 15.65
CA ALA A 98 -5.66 58.05 16.46
C ALA A 98 -5.34 59.41 15.82
N ARG A 99 -4.15 59.57 15.24
CA ARG A 99 -3.76 60.80 14.52
C ARG A 99 -4.61 61.06 13.28
N VAL A 100 -4.89 60.01 12.51
CA VAL A 100 -5.71 60.14 11.29
C VAL A 100 -7.16 60.45 11.66
N THR A 101 -7.74 59.76 12.64
CA THR A 101 -9.10 60.02 13.12
C THR A 101 -9.25 61.46 13.63
N ALA A 102 -8.27 61.97 14.39
CA ALA A 102 -8.29 63.37 14.83
C ALA A 102 -8.27 64.35 13.64
N SER A 103 -7.47 64.06 12.60
CA SER A 103 -7.43 64.87 11.38
C SER A 103 -8.76 64.86 10.64
N VAL A 104 -9.46 63.72 10.59
CA VAL A 104 -10.78 63.60 9.97
C VAL A 104 -11.81 64.44 10.72
N HIS A 105 -11.88 64.35 12.05
CA HIS A 105 -12.83 65.13 12.85
C HIS A 105 -12.64 66.64 12.67
N VAL A 106 -11.39 67.11 12.58
CA VAL A 106 -11.09 68.53 12.32
C VAL A 106 -11.58 68.96 10.94
N ALA A 107 -11.43 68.11 9.92
CA ALA A 107 -11.91 68.40 8.57
C ALA A 107 -13.44 68.39 8.50
N GLU A 108 -14.10 67.45 9.16
CA GLU A 108 -15.57 67.38 9.25
C GLU A 108 -16.16 68.60 9.96
N ALA A 109 -15.49 69.11 11.00
CA ALA A 109 -15.92 70.32 11.71
C ALA A 109 -15.69 71.62 10.91
N ALA A 110 -14.90 71.58 9.84
CA ALA A 110 -14.62 72.73 8.97
C ALA A 110 -15.58 72.84 7.77
N LEU A 111 -16.44 71.84 7.56
CA LEU A 111 -17.53 71.84 6.56
C LEU A 111 -18.80 72.49 7.14
#